data_AF-H3GD08-F1
#
_entry.id   AF-H3GD08-F1
#
_cell.length_a   1.000
_cell.length_b   1.000
_cell.length_c   1.000
_cell.angle_alpha   90.00
_cell.angle_beta   90.00
_cell.angle_gamma   90.00
#
_symmetry.space_group_name_H-M   'P 1'
#
loop_
_entity.id
_entity.type
_entity.pdbx_description
1 polymer ?
#
loop_
_entity_poly.entity_id
_entity_poly.type
_entity_poly.pdbx_seq_one_letter_code
_entity_poly.pdbx_strand_id
1 'polypeptide(L)'
;MAVLWSALPDEVLAAIARLLLGVDLLQLSHVDRRALCLLSDLFASRLSHVRYAREETASQRIANSKRAYAQASSLRFGGQPEETESRRLPQSFAPVFWSTDTLFGLFAREDGAGAPCFTLDAWFSLSQPLQGVFLGGVLLGLQSEKCREDSGRWPDFHCQVLHVDAQRNLFCSVTAEKPHVAVQLQLGRWYHVALVFDDQVQSVYLDGELVDTQYGQQHQLESYPYYYAQVGAGCISGDAVGKPTDLYRGWYTFHGVVDNLRVWHEAMSAEQIAALSRDYAVLLRRPTFSLKRDVPAWMAHGVETVRCSRPRERWCEVVAASKRTEDHESWV
;
A
#
# COMPACT_ATOMS: atom_id res chain seq x y z
N MET A 1 -39.75 -6.17 10.39
CA MET A 1 -39.87 -4.93 11.20
C MET A 1 -38.64 -4.09 10.94
N ALA A 2 -38.79 -2.91 10.35
CA ALA A 2 -37.67 -1.98 10.22
C ALA A 2 -37.40 -1.36 11.60
N VAL A 3 -36.20 -1.58 12.14
CA VAL A 3 -35.76 -0.89 13.36
C VAL A 3 -35.59 0.58 13.01
N LEU A 4 -36.32 1.46 13.69
CA LEU A 4 -36.10 2.90 13.61
C LEU A 4 -34.79 3.21 14.34
N TRP A 5 -33.71 3.44 13.59
CA TRP A 5 -32.39 3.80 14.12
C TRP A 5 -32.44 5.01 15.07
N SER A 6 -33.37 5.93 14.82
CA SER A 6 -33.63 7.11 15.66
C SER A 6 -34.14 6.79 17.06
N ALA A 7 -34.70 5.59 17.28
CA ALA A 7 -35.22 5.13 18.57
C ALA A 7 -34.19 4.38 19.43
N LEU A 8 -33.01 4.06 18.88
CA LEU A 8 -31.97 3.35 19.64
C LEU A 8 -31.31 4.30 20.65
N PRO A 9 -30.94 3.81 21.86
CA PRO A 9 -30.08 4.55 22.78
C PRO A 9 -28.70 4.82 22.18
N ASP A 10 -28.05 5.93 22.56
CA ASP A 10 -26.73 6.32 22.04
C ASP A 10 -25.67 5.24 22.23
N GLU A 11 -25.67 4.56 23.39
CA GLU A 11 -24.74 3.48 23.71
C GLU A 11 -24.90 2.27 22.78
N VAL A 12 -26.15 1.91 22.48
CA VAL A 12 -26.47 0.79 21.56
C VAL A 12 -26.06 1.15 20.14
N LEU A 13 -26.36 2.38 19.71
CA LEU A 13 -25.96 2.87 18.40
C LEU A 13 -24.42 2.91 18.26
N ALA A 14 -23.70 3.37 19.28
CA ALA A 14 -22.25 3.38 19.31
C ALA A 14 -21.66 1.96 19.28
N ALA A 15 -22.28 1.01 19.99
CA ALA A 15 -21.85 -0.39 19.97
C ALA A 15 -22.04 -1.02 18.57
N ILE A 16 -23.20 -0.82 17.94
CA ILE A 16 -23.46 -1.29 16.57
C ILE A 16 -22.49 -0.63 15.60
N ALA A 17 -22.25 0.67 15.72
CA ALA A 17 -21.38 1.41 14.83
C ALA A 17 -19.92 0.91 14.83
N ARG A 18 -19.44 0.38 15.96
CA ARG A 18 -18.11 -0.25 16.04
C ARG A 18 -18.00 -1.56 15.26
N LEU A 19 -19.12 -2.19 14.92
CA LEU A 19 -19.18 -3.41 14.11
C LEU A 19 -19.32 -3.13 12.61
N LEU A 20 -19.67 -1.90 12.24
CA LEU A 20 -19.92 -1.48 10.87
C LEU A 20 -18.65 -0.94 10.20
N LEU A 21 -18.53 -1.15 8.89
CA LEU A 21 -17.49 -0.51 8.09
C LEU A 21 -17.80 0.98 7.91
N GLY A 22 -16.81 1.75 7.53
CA GLY A 22 -16.86 3.21 7.59
C GLY A 22 -17.68 3.74 6.45
N VAL A 23 -17.81 2.95 5.38
CA VAL A 23 -18.81 3.19 4.34
C VAL A 23 -20.23 3.04 4.87
N ASP A 24 -20.52 2.02 5.68
CA ASP A 24 -21.84 1.85 6.30
C ASP A 24 -22.14 3.01 7.25
N LEU A 25 -21.14 3.39 8.07
CA LEU A 25 -21.24 4.56 8.93
C LEU A 25 -21.46 5.85 8.13
N LEU A 26 -20.77 6.00 6.98
CA LEU A 26 -20.93 7.15 6.11
C LEU A 26 -22.36 7.23 5.59
N GLN A 27 -22.94 6.11 5.14
CA GLN A 27 -24.34 6.06 4.72
C GLN A 27 -25.30 6.37 5.87
N LEU A 28 -25.09 5.75 7.04
CA LEU A 28 -25.91 5.99 8.23
C LEU A 28 -25.88 7.47 8.66
N SER A 29 -24.72 8.12 8.52
CA SER A 29 -24.56 9.54 8.84
C SER A 29 -25.23 10.49 7.82
N HIS A 30 -25.69 10.01 6.66
CA HIS A 30 -26.49 10.80 5.72
C HIS A 30 -27.98 10.75 6.02
N VAL A 31 -28.45 9.66 6.61
CA VAL A 31 -29.87 9.46 6.91
C VAL A 31 -30.29 9.99 8.28
N ASP A 32 -29.36 10.12 9.25
CA ASP A 32 -29.67 10.57 10.61
C ASP A 32 -28.63 11.56 11.17
N ARG A 33 -29.10 12.75 11.59
CA ARG A 33 -28.24 13.82 12.12
C ARG A 33 -27.66 13.49 13.51
N ARG A 34 -28.39 12.72 14.33
CA ARG A 34 -27.90 12.27 15.65
C ARG A 34 -26.78 11.25 15.46
N ALA A 35 -26.93 10.32 14.53
CA ALA A 35 -25.88 9.39 14.12
C ALA A 35 -24.65 10.14 13.60
N LEU A 36 -24.81 11.16 12.75
CA LEU A 36 -23.67 11.98 12.31
C LEU A 36 -22.84 12.53 13.47
N CYS A 37 -23.49 13.07 14.51
CA CYS A 37 -22.79 13.61 15.67
C CYS A 37 -22.02 12.53 16.44
N LEU A 38 -22.65 11.37 16.66
CA LEU A 38 -22.07 10.25 17.44
C LEU A 38 -20.94 9.51 16.71
N LEU A 39 -21.00 9.43 15.38
CA LEU A 39 -20.07 8.64 14.56
C LEU A 39 -18.79 9.40 14.18
N SER A 40 -18.75 10.69 14.48
CA SER A 40 -17.65 11.60 14.15
C SER A 40 -16.28 11.12 14.64
N ASP A 41 -16.20 10.73 15.91
CA ASP A 41 -14.99 10.17 16.53
C ASP A 41 -14.62 8.83 15.92
N LEU A 42 -15.62 8.04 15.47
CA LEU A 42 -15.37 6.79 14.77
C LEU A 42 -14.75 7.03 13.39
N PHE A 43 -15.22 8.02 12.62
CA PHE A 43 -14.57 8.41 11.35
C PHE A 43 -13.14 8.89 11.59
N ALA A 44 -12.92 9.76 12.58
CA ALA A 44 -11.60 10.24 12.96
C ALA A 44 -10.66 9.09 13.31
N SER A 45 -11.17 8.12 14.08
CA SER A 45 -10.44 6.90 14.46
C SER A 45 -10.15 5.96 13.30
N ARG A 46 -10.69 6.17 12.10
CA ARG A 46 -10.42 5.32 10.91
C ARG A 46 -9.49 5.99 9.91
N LEU A 47 -9.20 7.27 10.09
CA LEU A 47 -8.39 8.07 9.16
C LEU A 47 -6.93 8.17 9.59
N SER A 48 -6.05 8.19 8.59
CA SER A 48 -4.59 8.22 8.73
C SER A 48 -4.02 9.64 8.94
N HIS A 49 -4.76 10.70 8.60
CA HIS A 49 -4.20 12.04 8.37
C HIS A 49 -5.05 13.21 8.88
N VAL A 50 -5.82 13.04 9.96
CA VAL A 50 -6.61 14.18 10.44
C VAL A 50 -5.72 15.16 11.21
N ARG A 51 -5.19 16.14 10.49
CA ARG A 51 -4.60 17.34 11.08
C ARG A 51 -5.73 18.33 11.34
N TYR A 52 -6.27 18.31 12.55
CA TYR A 52 -7.19 19.35 12.99
C TYR A 52 -6.40 20.65 13.20
N ALA A 53 -6.95 21.78 12.75
CA ALA A 53 -6.35 23.08 13.11
C ALA A 53 -6.36 23.26 14.63
N ARG A 54 -5.35 23.95 15.17
CA ARG A 54 -5.11 24.11 16.61
C ARG A 54 -6.30 24.76 17.36
N GLU A 55 -7.19 25.45 16.64
CA GLU A 55 -8.35 26.19 17.16
C GLU A 55 -9.70 25.58 16.71
N GLU A 56 -9.73 24.39 16.12
CA GLU A 56 -11.00 23.78 15.69
C GLU A 56 -11.93 23.43 16.87
N THR A 57 -13.14 23.96 16.81
CA THR A 57 -14.25 23.57 17.70
C THR A 57 -14.60 22.09 17.50
N ALA A 58 -15.20 21.46 18.52
CA ALA A 58 -15.63 20.07 18.42
C ALA A 58 -16.53 19.84 17.20
N SER A 59 -17.49 20.74 16.92
CA SER A 59 -18.38 20.64 15.77
C SER A 59 -17.68 20.73 14.41
N GLN A 60 -16.59 21.51 14.29
CA GLN A 60 -15.79 21.56 13.08
C GLN A 60 -15.00 20.26 12.87
N ARG A 61 -14.39 19.71 13.93
CA ARG A 61 -13.70 18.41 13.86
C ARG A 61 -14.63 17.29 13.40
N ILE A 62 -15.86 17.31 13.89
CA ILE A 62 -16.92 16.35 13.51
C ILE A 62 -17.18 16.40 12.00
N ALA A 63 -17.48 17.58 11.45
CA ALA A 63 -17.76 17.75 10.03
C ALA A 63 -16.55 17.41 9.15
N ASN A 64 -15.35 17.79 9.60
CA ASN A 64 -14.10 17.54 8.89
C ASN A 64 -13.75 16.05 8.82
N SER A 65 -14.02 15.27 9.88
CA SER A 65 -13.70 13.84 9.92
C SER A 65 -14.55 13.03 8.95
N LYS A 66 -15.87 13.28 8.89
CA LYS A 66 -16.74 12.66 7.89
C LYS A 66 -16.30 13.01 6.47
N ARG A 67 -16.03 14.29 6.21
CA ARG A 67 -15.61 14.77 4.89
C ARG A 67 -14.29 14.13 4.46
N ALA A 68 -13.30 14.11 5.35
CA ALA A 68 -12.01 13.50 5.11
C ALA A 68 -12.14 11.99 4.85
N TYR A 69 -13.01 11.29 5.59
CA TYR A 69 -13.29 9.87 5.36
C TYR A 69 -13.89 9.64 3.97
N ALA A 70 -14.89 10.45 3.58
CA ALA A 70 -15.55 10.35 2.28
C ALA A 70 -14.63 10.67 1.09
N GLN A 71 -13.63 11.53 1.30
CA GLN A 71 -12.66 11.94 0.28
C GLN A 71 -11.42 11.05 0.21
N ALA A 72 -11.11 10.31 1.28
CA ALA A 72 -9.98 9.41 1.30
C ALA A 72 -10.11 8.34 0.21
N SER A 73 -8.99 8.01 -0.43
CA SER A 73 -8.94 7.03 -1.51
C SER A 73 -7.66 6.20 -1.43
N SER A 74 -7.70 5.02 -2.04
CA SER A 74 -6.57 4.11 -2.18
C SER A 74 -6.35 3.79 -3.66
N LEU A 75 -5.28 3.07 -3.99
CA LEU A 75 -4.91 2.78 -5.38
C LEU A 75 -5.16 1.30 -5.67
N ARG A 76 -5.98 0.99 -6.68
CA ARG A 76 -6.26 -0.38 -7.12
C ARG A 76 -5.45 -0.69 -8.38
N PHE A 77 -4.83 -1.86 -8.36
CA PHE A 77 -4.05 -2.44 -9.45
C PHE A 77 -4.79 -3.67 -9.99
N GLY A 78 -4.81 -3.80 -11.32
CA GLY A 78 -5.69 -4.72 -12.06
C GLY A 78 -5.23 -6.16 -12.11
N GLY A 79 -4.01 -6.47 -11.64
CA GLY A 79 -3.44 -7.80 -11.72
C GLY A 79 -2.84 -8.15 -13.07
N GLN A 80 -2.20 -9.32 -13.12
CA GLN A 80 -1.56 -9.83 -14.32
C GLN A 80 -2.44 -10.88 -15.00
N PRO A 81 -2.84 -10.69 -16.27
CA PRO A 81 -3.58 -11.72 -17.00
C PRO A 81 -2.70 -12.95 -17.28
N GLU A 82 -3.31 -14.13 -17.19
CA GLU A 82 -2.65 -15.43 -17.39
C GLU A 82 -2.20 -15.65 -18.84
N GLU A 83 -2.99 -15.15 -19.80
CA GLU A 83 -2.77 -15.35 -21.24
C GLU A 83 -1.83 -14.31 -21.87
N THR A 84 -1.39 -13.30 -21.10
CA THR A 84 -0.55 -12.23 -21.65
C THR A 84 0.84 -12.75 -21.93
N GLU A 85 1.30 -12.56 -23.18
CA GLU A 85 2.71 -12.77 -23.54
C GLU A 85 3.59 -12.05 -22.52
N SER A 86 4.53 -12.79 -21.96
CA SER A 86 5.24 -12.38 -20.75
C SER A 86 6.07 -11.09 -20.91
N ARG A 87 6.26 -10.62 -22.14
CA ARG A 87 6.97 -9.37 -22.48
C ARG A 87 6.09 -8.14 -22.70
N ARG A 88 4.75 -8.26 -22.66
CA ARG A 88 3.87 -7.08 -22.72
C ARG A 88 3.99 -6.27 -21.44
N LEU A 89 3.77 -4.96 -21.55
CA LEU A 89 3.77 -4.08 -20.40
C LEU A 89 2.71 -4.47 -19.36
N PRO A 90 2.99 -4.16 -18.08
CA PRO A 90 2.02 -4.35 -17.01
C PRO A 90 0.79 -3.47 -17.26
N GLN A 91 -0.39 -4.05 -17.07
CA GLN A 91 -1.68 -3.36 -17.28
C GLN A 91 -1.92 -2.22 -16.29
N SER A 92 -1.31 -2.31 -15.11
CA SER A 92 -1.39 -1.24 -14.11
C SER A 92 -0.10 -1.11 -13.33
N PHE A 93 0.50 0.07 -13.28
CA PHE A 93 1.69 0.34 -12.46
C PHE A 93 1.86 1.83 -12.19
N ALA A 94 2.59 2.14 -11.12
CA ALA A 94 2.92 3.51 -10.73
C ALA A 94 4.45 3.66 -10.67
N PRO A 95 5.09 4.31 -11.66
CA PRO A 95 6.54 4.49 -11.66
C PRO A 95 6.97 5.43 -10.52
N VAL A 96 8.08 5.10 -9.87
CA VAL A 96 8.69 5.93 -8.83
C VAL A 96 9.82 6.73 -9.48
N PHE A 97 9.55 8.01 -9.75
CA PHE A 97 10.50 8.90 -10.44
C PHE A 97 11.27 9.77 -9.45
N TRP A 98 12.40 9.26 -8.96
CA TRP A 98 13.54 10.09 -8.51
C TRP A 98 14.80 9.27 -8.79
N SER A 99 15.37 9.46 -9.99
CA SER A 99 16.76 9.10 -10.27
C SER A 99 17.65 10.18 -9.64
N THR A 100 17.65 10.24 -8.32
CA THR A 100 18.76 10.81 -7.56
C THR A 100 19.53 9.65 -6.94
N ASP A 101 20.80 9.85 -6.60
CA ASP A 101 21.72 8.86 -6.02
C ASP A 101 21.28 8.25 -4.66
N THR A 102 20.00 8.42 -4.30
CA THR A 102 19.41 8.15 -3.00
C THR A 102 18.23 7.18 -3.01
N LEU A 103 18.01 6.38 -4.08
CA LEU A 103 17.07 5.24 -4.09
C LEU A 103 15.68 5.55 -3.50
N PHE A 104 15.18 6.79 -3.71
CA PHE A 104 13.98 7.35 -3.07
C PHE A 104 13.87 7.12 -1.54
N GLY A 105 15.00 6.88 -0.88
CA GLY A 105 15.15 6.60 0.54
C GLY A 105 15.58 5.17 0.89
N LEU A 106 15.67 4.23 -0.07
CA LEU A 106 16.08 2.84 0.17
C LEU A 106 17.61 2.62 0.18
N PHE A 107 18.39 3.64 -0.13
CA PHE A 107 19.85 3.65 -0.11
C PHE A 107 20.33 5.07 -0.36
N ALA A 108 21.32 5.59 0.35
CA ALA A 108 21.95 6.86 0.01
C ALA A 108 23.42 6.66 -0.32
N ARG A 109 23.85 7.06 -1.52
CA ARG A 109 25.27 7.29 -1.82
C ARG A 109 25.63 8.74 -1.49
N GLU A 110 25.46 9.17 -0.24
CA GLU A 110 26.17 10.38 0.16
C GLU A 110 27.63 9.97 0.44
N ASP A 111 28.55 10.56 -0.32
CA ASP A 111 30.00 10.32 -0.22
C ASP A 111 30.46 10.40 1.25
N GLY A 112 30.68 9.24 1.88
CA GLY A 112 31.16 9.12 3.27
C GLY A 112 30.09 8.88 4.35
N ALA A 113 28.83 8.67 4.01
CA ALA A 113 27.79 8.30 4.98
C ALA A 113 27.90 6.83 5.41
N GLY A 114 27.55 6.54 6.67
CA GLY A 114 27.67 5.21 7.29
C GLY A 114 26.84 4.11 6.63
N ALA A 115 26.79 2.93 7.27
CA ALA A 115 26.07 1.78 6.75
C ALA A 115 24.62 2.12 6.35
N PRO A 116 24.10 1.53 5.26
CA PRO A 116 22.78 1.85 4.73
C PRO A 116 21.70 1.52 5.76
N CYS A 117 20.82 2.48 6.05
CA CYS A 117 19.67 2.29 6.92
C CYS A 117 18.40 2.92 6.31
N PHE A 118 17.30 2.19 6.37
CA PHE A 118 16.01 2.66 5.87
C PHE A 118 14.84 1.87 6.46
N THR A 119 13.64 2.43 6.30
CA THR A 119 12.37 1.75 6.56
C THR A 119 11.48 1.90 5.34
N LEU A 120 10.93 0.79 4.85
CA LEU A 120 9.85 0.73 3.86
C LEU A 120 8.59 0.27 4.59
N ASP A 121 7.45 0.90 4.34
CA ASP A 121 6.16 0.38 4.79
C ASP A 121 5.07 0.51 3.72
N ALA A 122 4.05 -0.34 3.81
CA ALA A 122 2.88 -0.28 2.96
C ALA A 122 1.67 -0.89 3.65
N TRP A 123 0.49 -0.35 3.33
CA TRP A 123 -0.77 -1.04 3.54
C TRP A 123 -1.24 -1.64 2.22
N PHE A 124 -1.71 -2.88 2.26
CA PHE A 124 -2.26 -3.52 1.07
C PHE A 124 -3.37 -4.51 1.38
N SER A 125 -4.19 -4.81 0.39
CA SER A 125 -5.17 -5.88 0.42
C SER A 125 -5.15 -6.62 -0.90
N LEU A 126 -5.24 -7.95 -0.85
CA LEU A 126 -5.46 -8.78 -2.04
C LEU A 126 -6.90 -8.65 -2.50
N SER A 127 -7.11 -8.46 -3.80
CA SER A 127 -8.44 -8.43 -4.41
C SER A 127 -9.05 -9.83 -4.48
N GLN A 128 -10.37 -9.89 -4.65
CA GLN A 128 -11.05 -11.14 -4.96
C GLN A 128 -10.55 -11.72 -6.30
N PRO A 129 -10.59 -13.05 -6.52
CA PRO A 129 -10.11 -13.65 -7.75
C PRO A 129 -10.92 -13.13 -8.94
N LEU A 130 -10.22 -12.85 -10.04
CA LEU A 130 -10.81 -12.46 -11.31
C LEU A 130 -10.41 -13.52 -12.35
N GLN A 131 -11.37 -13.97 -13.15
CA GLN A 131 -11.11 -15.03 -14.13
C GLN A 131 -10.00 -14.60 -15.11
N GLY A 132 -9.01 -15.48 -15.32
CA GLY A 132 -7.90 -15.22 -16.22
C GLY A 132 -6.87 -14.21 -15.71
N VAL A 133 -6.90 -13.87 -14.42
CA VAL A 133 -5.93 -12.98 -13.76
C VAL A 133 -5.30 -13.70 -12.58
N PHE A 134 -3.96 -13.73 -12.54
CA PHE A 134 -3.22 -14.27 -11.40
C PHE A 134 -3.56 -13.50 -10.11
N LEU A 135 -3.72 -14.23 -9.01
CA LEU A 135 -3.70 -13.63 -7.68
C LEU A 135 -2.30 -13.08 -7.35
N GLY A 136 -2.23 -12.16 -6.38
CA GLY A 136 -0.95 -11.60 -5.95
C GLY A 136 -0.32 -10.68 -6.99
N GLY A 137 0.99 -10.72 -7.11
CA GLY A 137 1.83 -9.88 -7.96
C GLY A 137 2.85 -9.06 -7.18
N VAL A 138 3.69 -8.34 -7.93
CA VAL A 138 4.75 -7.51 -7.33
C VAL A 138 4.20 -6.16 -6.94
N LEU A 139 4.29 -5.84 -5.64
CA LEU A 139 3.80 -4.59 -5.08
C LEU A 139 4.87 -3.50 -5.16
N LEU A 140 6.15 -3.83 -4.94
CA LEU A 140 7.29 -2.94 -5.18
C LEU A 140 8.39 -3.70 -5.90
N GLY A 141 8.64 -3.31 -7.15
CA GLY A 141 9.67 -3.88 -8.01
C GLY A 141 10.77 -2.89 -8.36
N LEU A 142 12.01 -3.37 -8.38
CA LEU A 142 13.19 -2.67 -8.88
C LEU A 142 13.75 -3.42 -10.09
N GLN A 143 14.15 -2.71 -11.14
CA GLN A 143 14.66 -3.35 -12.35
C GLN A 143 15.58 -2.43 -13.16
N SER A 144 16.42 -2.99 -14.03
CA SER A 144 17.35 -2.22 -14.85
C SER A 144 16.69 -1.39 -15.97
N GLU A 145 15.42 -1.66 -16.28
CA GLU A 145 14.70 -1.04 -17.41
C GLU A 145 13.33 -0.48 -16.99
N LYS A 146 12.91 0.60 -17.65
CA LYS A 146 11.59 1.22 -17.44
C LYS A 146 10.51 0.35 -18.10
N CYS A 147 9.31 0.34 -17.53
CA CYS A 147 8.10 -0.06 -18.28
C CYS A 147 7.81 0.96 -19.39
N ARG A 148 8.09 0.61 -20.65
CA ARG A 148 7.81 1.46 -21.85
C ARG A 148 7.38 0.64 -23.05
N GLU A 149 6.49 1.19 -23.87
CA GLU A 149 5.81 0.47 -24.98
C GLU A 149 6.75 0.20 -26.17
N ASP A 150 7.70 1.10 -26.44
CA ASP A 150 8.51 1.03 -27.67
C ASP A 150 9.92 0.49 -27.45
N SER A 151 10.24 -0.63 -28.12
CA SER A 151 11.61 -1.18 -28.29
C SER A 151 12.44 -1.39 -27.01
N GLY A 152 11.79 -1.37 -25.84
CA GLY A 152 12.44 -1.43 -24.54
C GLY A 152 13.22 -2.73 -24.37
N ARG A 153 14.46 -2.62 -23.92
CA ARG A 153 15.27 -3.78 -23.54
C ARG A 153 14.60 -4.52 -22.38
N TRP A 154 14.70 -5.84 -22.37
CA TRP A 154 14.29 -6.62 -21.20
C TRP A 154 15.20 -6.29 -20.02
N PRO A 155 14.69 -6.15 -18.77
CA PRO A 155 15.56 -5.95 -17.63
C PRO A 155 16.62 -7.06 -17.51
N ASP A 156 17.89 -6.67 -17.42
CA ASP A 156 19.01 -7.58 -17.18
C ASP A 156 19.06 -8.01 -15.70
N PHE A 157 18.59 -7.14 -14.80
CA PHE A 157 18.37 -7.46 -13.40
C PHE A 157 17.01 -6.97 -12.94
N HIS A 158 16.47 -7.64 -11.93
CA HIS A 158 15.25 -7.27 -11.24
C HIS A 158 15.30 -7.75 -9.79
N CYS A 159 14.58 -7.06 -8.91
CA CYS A 159 14.41 -7.39 -7.51
C CYS A 159 12.98 -7.04 -7.07
N GLN A 160 12.22 -8.06 -6.67
CA GLN A 160 10.89 -7.90 -6.11
C GLN A 160 11.05 -7.67 -4.61
N VAL A 161 11.07 -6.40 -4.19
CA VAL A 161 11.27 -6.02 -2.78
C VAL A 161 10.08 -6.43 -1.94
N LEU A 162 8.87 -6.24 -2.46
CA LEU A 162 7.62 -6.62 -1.81
C LEU A 162 6.70 -7.24 -2.86
N HIS A 163 6.31 -8.50 -2.68
CA HIS A 163 5.41 -9.19 -3.59
C HIS A 163 4.60 -10.27 -2.88
N VAL A 164 3.51 -10.68 -3.51
CA VAL A 164 2.68 -11.81 -3.07
C VAL A 164 2.57 -12.78 -4.24
N ASP A 165 2.79 -14.07 -4.04
CA ASP A 165 2.65 -15.06 -5.12
C ASP A 165 1.18 -15.44 -5.38
N ALA A 166 0.94 -16.27 -6.39
CA ALA A 166 -0.40 -16.74 -6.74
C ALA A 166 -1.04 -17.63 -5.65
N GLN A 167 -0.23 -18.19 -4.76
CA GLN A 167 -0.66 -18.98 -3.60
C GLN A 167 -0.93 -18.11 -2.36
N ARG A 168 -0.76 -16.78 -2.49
CA ARG A 168 -0.95 -15.77 -1.44
C ARG A 168 0.10 -15.82 -0.34
N ASN A 169 1.31 -16.25 -0.66
CA ASN A 169 2.46 -16.11 0.22
C ASN A 169 3.09 -14.74 0.03
N LEU A 170 3.38 -14.07 1.14
CA LEU A 170 3.97 -12.74 1.18
C LEU A 170 5.48 -12.86 1.25
N PHE A 171 6.16 -12.09 0.41
CA PHE A 171 7.61 -11.94 0.41
C PHE A 171 7.94 -10.46 0.57
N CYS A 172 8.80 -10.14 1.51
CA CYS A 172 9.33 -8.80 1.68
C CYS A 172 10.81 -8.90 2.06
N SER A 173 11.70 -8.55 1.13
CA SER A 173 13.13 -8.66 1.37
C SER A 173 13.94 -7.89 0.33
N VAL A 174 15.06 -7.31 0.78
CA VAL A 174 16.09 -6.70 -0.05
C VAL A 174 17.36 -7.57 -0.16
N THR A 175 17.36 -8.75 0.45
CA THR A 175 18.47 -9.73 0.46
C THR A 175 18.23 -10.84 -0.58
N ALA A 176 19.19 -11.75 -0.73
CA ALA A 176 19.11 -12.87 -1.68
C ALA A 176 18.19 -14.01 -1.20
N GLU A 177 18.08 -14.25 0.11
CA GLU A 177 17.37 -15.43 0.66
C GLU A 177 15.84 -15.36 0.48
N LYS A 178 15.26 -14.15 0.35
CA LYS A 178 13.83 -13.86 0.10
C LYS A 178 12.85 -14.92 0.63
N PRO A 179 12.77 -15.17 1.95
CA PRO A 179 11.81 -16.10 2.53
C PRO A 179 10.37 -15.57 2.39
N HIS A 180 9.40 -16.47 2.50
CA HIS A 180 8.02 -16.05 2.75
C HIS A 180 7.93 -15.55 4.19
N VAL A 181 7.43 -14.34 4.38
CA VAL A 181 7.23 -13.72 5.71
C VAL A 181 5.80 -13.92 6.23
N ALA A 182 4.91 -14.39 5.36
CA ALA A 182 3.60 -14.93 5.70
C ALA A 182 3.10 -15.84 4.58
N VAL A 183 2.18 -16.76 4.91
CA VAL A 183 1.60 -17.70 3.96
C VAL A 183 0.08 -17.59 3.93
N GLN A 184 -0.52 -17.91 2.79
CA GLN A 184 -1.98 -17.99 2.63
C GLN A 184 -2.74 -16.75 3.11
N LEU A 185 -2.29 -15.56 2.74
CA LEU A 185 -2.98 -14.32 3.10
C LEU A 185 -4.46 -14.37 2.72
N GLN A 186 -5.32 -13.86 3.60
CA GLN A 186 -6.75 -13.69 3.37
C GLN A 186 -7.01 -12.60 2.31
N LEU A 187 -7.98 -12.87 1.45
CA LEU A 187 -8.47 -11.92 0.45
C LEU A 187 -9.35 -10.85 1.12
N GLY A 188 -9.30 -9.62 0.62
CA GLY A 188 -10.11 -8.51 1.13
C GLY A 188 -9.74 -8.05 2.55
N ARG A 189 -8.59 -8.49 3.10
CA ARG A 189 -8.07 -8.02 4.39
C ARG A 189 -6.96 -7.00 4.16
N TRP A 190 -7.00 -5.89 4.91
CA TRP A 190 -5.89 -4.95 5.01
C TRP A 190 -4.75 -5.54 5.84
N TYR A 191 -3.57 -5.59 5.26
CA TYR A 191 -2.30 -5.91 5.90
C TYR A 191 -1.42 -4.67 5.93
N HIS A 192 -0.76 -4.44 7.06
CA HIS A 192 0.41 -3.57 7.11
C HIS A 192 1.67 -4.40 7.03
N VAL A 193 2.60 -4.04 6.16
CA VAL A 193 3.94 -4.64 6.10
C VAL A 193 4.98 -3.55 6.23
N ALA A 194 6.03 -3.82 7.00
CA ALA A 194 7.20 -2.96 7.08
C ALA A 194 8.49 -3.77 6.99
N LEU A 195 9.49 -3.22 6.33
CA LEU A 195 10.85 -3.73 6.28
C LEU A 195 11.77 -2.64 6.82
N VAL A 196 12.49 -2.97 7.88
CA VAL A 196 13.55 -2.14 8.46
C VAL A 196 14.88 -2.77 8.08
N PHE A 197 15.79 -1.98 7.52
CA PHE A 197 17.15 -2.41 7.26
C PHE A 197 18.10 -1.48 8.01
N ASP A 198 19.01 -2.05 8.80
CA ASP A 198 20.01 -1.32 9.59
C ASP A 198 21.30 -2.12 9.65
N ASP A 199 22.37 -1.60 9.05
CA ASP A 199 23.73 -2.18 9.12
C ASP A 199 23.77 -3.73 8.96
N GLN A 200 23.29 -4.22 7.81
CA GLN A 200 23.20 -5.65 7.45
C GLN A 200 22.19 -6.49 8.23
N VAL A 201 21.33 -5.86 9.03
CA VAL A 201 20.19 -6.50 9.68
C VAL A 201 18.90 -6.09 8.96
N GLN A 202 18.20 -7.07 8.40
CA GLN A 202 16.84 -6.89 7.88
C GLN A 202 15.83 -7.40 8.90
N SER A 203 14.85 -6.59 9.26
CA SER A 203 13.70 -6.98 10.08
C SER A 203 12.41 -6.73 9.31
N VAL A 204 11.54 -7.74 9.22
CA VAL A 204 10.24 -7.62 8.55
C VAL A 204 9.13 -7.75 9.57
N TYR A 205 8.16 -6.83 9.48
CA TYR A 205 7.01 -6.77 10.35
C TYR A 205 5.72 -6.93 9.55
N LEU A 206 4.77 -7.68 10.10
CA LEU A 206 3.42 -7.81 9.58
C LEU A 206 2.43 -7.38 10.66
N ASP A 207 1.55 -6.43 10.32
CA ASP A 207 0.58 -5.84 11.23
C ASP A 207 1.19 -5.24 12.53
N GLY A 208 2.48 -4.90 12.49
CA GLY A 208 3.24 -4.32 13.60
C GLY A 208 4.05 -5.33 14.42
N GLU A 209 3.89 -6.63 14.14
CA GLU A 209 4.62 -7.70 14.82
C GLU A 209 5.82 -8.13 13.98
N LEU A 210 6.97 -8.40 14.61
CA LEU A 210 8.16 -8.90 13.94
C LEU A 210 7.91 -10.35 13.48
N VAL A 211 8.05 -10.60 12.18
CA VAL A 211 7.81 -11.92 11.56
C VAL A 211 9.04 -12.56 10.95
N ASP A 212 10.07 -11.77 10.62
CA ASP A 212 11.33 -12.28 10.08
C ASP A 212 12.50 -11.38 10.48
N THR A 213 13.68 -11.97 10.63
CA THR A 213 14.94 -11.24 10.84
C THR A 213 16.10 -11.96 10.18
N GLN A 214 16.92 -11.21 9.44
CA GLN A 214 18.11 -11.71 8.78
C GLN A 214 19.32 -10.88 9.19
N TYR A 215 20.44 -11.55 9.43
CA TYR A 215 21.67 -10.94 9.94
C TYR A 215 22.83 -11.15 8.97
N GLY A 216 23.72 -10.16 8.86
CA GLY A 216 24.97 -10.28 8.10
C GLY A 216 24.78 -10.45 6.59
N GLN A 217 23.61 -10.06 6.08
CA GLN A 217 23.28 -10.17 4.66
C GLN A 217 23.48 -8.81 3.99
N GLN A 218 24.21 -8.81 2.87
CA GLN A 218 24.26 -7.63 2.01
C GLN A 218 22.91 -7.47 1.30
N HIS A 219 22.40 -6.25 1.27
CA HIS A 219 21.24 -5.96 0.45
C HIS A 219 21.63 -5.93 -1.03
N GLN A 220 20.80 -6.50 -1.89
CA GLN A 220 21.07 -6.60 -3.33
C GLN A 220 21.09 -5.22 -4.02
N LEU A 221 20.59 -4.17 -3.36
CA LEU A 221 20.49 -2.83 -3.93
C LEU A 221 21.85 -2.20 -4.26
N GLU A 222 22.92 -2.51 -3.51
CA GLU A 222 24.28 -2.00 -3.75
C GLU A 222 24.89 -2.52 -5.06
N SER A 223 24.44 -3.68 -5.53
CA SER A 223 24.99 -4.33 -6.72
C SER A 223 24.58 -3.64 -8.02
N TYR A 224 23.66 -2.66 -7.97
CA TYR A 224 23.02 -2.10 -9.17
C TYR A 224 22.95 -0.55 -9.12
N PRO A 225 23.87 0.16 -9.81
CA PRO A 225 23.95 1.63 -9.71
C PRO A 225 22.81 2.37 -10.41
N TYR A 226 22.07 1.73 -11.33
CA TYR A 226 20.96 2.34 -12.07
C TYR A 226 19.78 1.37 -12.13
N TYR A 227 18.68 1.72 -11.47
CA TYR A 227 17.43 0.95 -11.50
C TYR A 227 16.24 1.90 -11.68
N TYR A 228 15.12 1.30 -12.04
CA TYR A 228 13.80 1.89 -12.05
C TYR A 228 12.95 1.20 -11.02
N ALA A 229 12.35 1.98 -10.14
CA ALA A 229 11.42 1.51 -9.14
C ALA A 229 9.98 1.73 -9.64
N GLN A 230 9.09 0.81 -9.30
CA GLN A 230 7.68 0.97 -9.58
C GLN A 230 6.83 0.23 -8.55
N VAL A 231 5.64 0.77 -8.32
CA VAL A 231 4.63 0.19 -7.44
C VAL A 231 3.56 -0.51 -8.27
N GLY A 232 3.13 -1.67 -7.81
CA GLY A 232 2.05 -2.47 -8.37
C GLY A 232 2.42 -3.29 -9.61
N ALA A 233 3.70 -3.33 -9.98
CA ALA A 233 4.23 -4.29 -10.94
C ALA A 233 5.74 -4.49 -10.72
N GLY A 234 6.29 -5.55 -11.29
CA GLY A 234 7.73 -5.80 -11.30
C GLY A 234 8.08 -6.91 -12.28
N CYS A 235 9.25 -6.82 -12.91
CA CYS A 235 9.75 -7.90 -13.74
C CYS A 235 10.13 -9.07 -12.83
N ILE A 236 9.77 -10.30 -13.19
CA ILE A 236 10.13 -11.53 -12.48
C ILE A 236 10.44 -12.63 -13.50
N SER A 237 11.59 -13.27 -13.36
CA SER A 237 12.07 -14.28 -14.30
C SER A 237 13.14 -15.18 -13.67
N GLY A 238 13.61 -16.19 -14.43
CA GLY A 238 14.68 -17.08 -13.98
C GLY A 238 14.29 -17.86 -12.73
N ASP A 239 15.20 -17.91 -11.76
CA ASP A 239 15.03 -18.62 -10.49
C ASP A 239 14.42 -17.74 -9.38
N ALA A 240 13.86 -16.57 -9.73
CA ALA A 240 13.16 -15.75 -8.77
C ALA A 240 12.02 -16.52 -8.10
N VAL A 241 11.92 -16.38 -6.78
CA VAL A 241 10.85 -16.96 -5.97
C VAL A 241 9.53 -16.20 -6.17
N GLY A 242 8.40 -16.85 -5.88
CA GLY A 242 7.09 -16.20 -5.91
C GLY A 242 6.54 -15.91 -7.32
N LYS A 243 7.07 -16.57 -8.35
CA LYS A 243 6.47 -16.57 -9.70
C LYS A 243 5.07 -17.20 -9.67
N PRO A 244 4.13 -16.70 -10.50
CA PRO A 244 2.80 -17.31 -10.57
C PRO A 244 2.83 -18.73 -11.15
N THR A 245 3.81 -19.03 -12.02
CA THR A 245 4.12 -20.38 -12.50
C THR A 245 5.64 -20.55 -12.68
N ASP A 246 6.15 -21.78 -12.66
CA ASP A 246 7.60 -22.04 -12.75
C ASP A 246 8.23 -21.50 -14.04
N LEU A 247 7.46 -21.48 -15.14
CA LEU A 247 7.91 -21.01 -16.45
C LEU A 247 7.64 -19.52 -16.69
N TYR A 248 7.00 -18.82 -15.75
CA TYR A 248 6.66 -17.41 -15.92
C TYR A 248 7.92 -16.53 -15.99
N ARG A 249 7.96 -15.63 -16.99
CA ARG A 249 9.09 -14.73 -17.24
C ARG A 249 8.60 -13.39 -17.75
N GLY A 250 8.18 -12.51 -16.87
CA GLY A 250 7.43 -11.35 -17.31
C GLY A 250 7.25 -10.25 -16.29
N TRP A 251 6.45 -9.26 -16.65
CA TRP A 251 5.92 -8.29 -15.71
C TRP A 251 4.80 -8.90 -14.89
N TYR A 252 4.98 -9.03 -13.58
CA TYR A 252 3.95 -9.56 -12.68
C TYR A 252 3.25 -8.42 -11.94
N THR A 253 2.15 -7.97 -12.53
CA THR A 253 1.28 -6.91 -12.01
C THR A 253 0.52 -7.35 -10.75
N PHE A 254 0.50 -6.51 -9.72
CA PHE A 254 -0.23 -6.74 -8.47
C PHE A 254 -1.75 -6.66 -8.68
N HIS A 255 -2.47 -7.63 -8.13
CA HIS A 255 -3.93 -7.68 -8.11
C HIS A 255 -4.45 -7.36 -6.71
N GLY A 256 -4.71 -6.08 -6.45
CA GLY A 256 -5.07 -5.64 -5.11
C GLY A 256 -5.20 -4.13 -4.96
N VAL A 257 -5.40 -3.73 -3.71
CA VAL A 257 -5.48 -2.33 -3.30
C VAL A 257 -4.26 -2.01 -2.45
N VAL A 258 -3.62 -0.87 -2.73
CA VAL A 258 -2.48 -0.35 -1.96
C VAL A 258 -2.87 0.99 -1.33
N ASP A 259 -2.49 1.16 -0.08
CA ASP A 259 -2.55 2.42 0.64
C ASP A 259 -1.18 2.72 1.29
N ASN A 260 -0.84 4.01 1.37
CA ASN A 260 0.29 4.52 2.16
C ASN A 260 1.62 3.76 1.99
N LEU A 261 2.04 3.43 0.75
CA LEU A 261 3.42 2.98 0.52
C LEU A 261 4.39 4.15 0.75
N ARG A 262 5.32 3.99 1.68
CA ARG A 262 6.24 5.04 2.12
C ARG A 262 7.64 4.49 2.38
N VAL A 263 8.63 5.38 2.28
CA VAL A 263 10.03 5.10 2.61
C VAL A 263 10.60 6.21 3.48
N TRP A 264 11.40 5.83 4.46
CA TRP A 264 12.19 6.70 5.32
C TRP A 264 13.66 6.30 5.25
N HIS A 265 14.54 7.29 5.28
CA HIS A 265 15.98 7.10 5.43
C HIS A 265 16.36 7.04 6.92
N GLU A 266 15.72 6.12 7.64
CA GLU A 266 15.88 5.90 9.08
C GLU A 266 15.49 4.45 9.37
N ALA A 267 16.28 3.75 10.19
CA ALA A 267 15.89 2.47 10.77
C ALA A 267 14.92 2.71 11.93
N MET A 268 13.66 2.35 11.75
CA MET A 268 12.63 2.57 12.78
C MET A 268 12.64 1.48 13.85
N SER A 269 12.34 1.88 15.08
CA SER A 269 12.13 0.96 16.21
C SER A 269 10.81 0.18 16.06
N ALA A 270 10.69 -0.94 16.77
CA ALA A 270 9.47 -1.75 16.79
C ALA A 270 8.24 -0.93 17.24
N GLU A 271 8.39 0.02 18.17
CA GLU A 271 7.31 0.90 18.62
C GLU A 271 6.86 1.86 17.52
N GLN A 272 7.79 2.40 16.73
CA GLN A 272 7.47 3.23 15.58
C GLN A 272 6.75 2.41 14.50
N ILE A 273 7.18 1.17 14.26
CA ILE A 273 6.50 0.26 13.33
C ILE A 273 5.08 -0.10 13.82
N ALA A 274 4.90 -0.40 15.11
CA ALA A 274 3.58 -0.64 15.70
C ALA A 274 2.67 0.60 15.62
N ALA A 275 3.23 1.81 15.63
CA ALA A 275 2.47 3.02 15.37
C ALA A 275 2.05 3.12 13.88
N LEU A 276 2.95 2.79 12.94
CA LEU A 276 2.63 2.73 11.50
C LEU A 276 1.55 1.68 11.19
N SER A 277 1.58 0.52 11.85
CA SER A 277 0.61 -0.57 11.67
C SER A 277 -0.77 -0.29 12.25
N ARG A 278 -0.88 0.78 13.04
CA ARG A 278 -2.14 1.35 13.49
C ARG A 278 -2.49 2.64 12.75
N ASP A 279 -1.73 2.93 11.69
CA ASP A 279 -1.89 4.06 10.78
C ASP A 279 -1.67 5.43 11.46
N TYR A 280 -0.81 5.47 12.48
CA TYR A 280 -0.44 6.68 13.23
C TYR A 280 0.82 7.38 12.68
N ALA A 281 1.06 7.34 11.36
CA ALA A 281 2.27 7.90 10.75
C ALA A 281 2.42 9.42 10.91
N VAL A 282 1.34 10.14 11.22
CA VAL A 282 1.38 11.59 11.49
C VAL A 282 2.20 11.93 12.74
N LEU A 283 2.39 10.97 13.65
CA LEU A 283 3.22 11.13 14.85
C LEU A 283 4.72 10.99 14.55
N LEU A 284 5.08 10.53 13.35
CA LEU A 284 6.45 10.33 12.92
C LEU A 284 6.93 11.47 12.02
N ARG A 285 8.25 11.51 11.80
CA ARG A 285 8.84 12.39 10.80
C ARG A 285 8.25 12.07 9.42
N ARG A 286 8.16 13.11 8.59
CA ARG A 286 7.65 13.00 7.22
C ARG A 286 8.50 11.98 6.45
N PRO A 287 7.89 11.03 5.72
CA PRO A 287 8.64 10.06 4.93
C PRO A 287 9.40 10.74 3.80
N THR A 288 10.58 10.20 3.49
CA THR A 288 11.40 10.55 2.33
C THR A 288 10.58 10.40 1.06
N PHE A 289 9.88 9.27 0.91
CA PHE A 289 8.97 9.01 -0.21
C PHE A 289 7.58 8.60 0.28
N SER A 290 6.53 9.03 -0.43
CA SER A 290 5.18 8.54 -0.27
C SER A 290 4.49 8.44 -1.63
N LEU A 291 3.99 7.26 -1.97
CA LEU A 291 3.30 6.98 -3.24
C LEU A 291 2.21 8.00 -3.57
N LYS A 292 1.34 8.31 -2.59
CA LYS A 292 0.21 9.24 -2.78
C LYS A 292 0.65 10.69 -3.00
N ARG A 293 1.85 11.06 -2.53
CA ARG A 293 2.38 12.41 -2.57
C ARG A 293 3.28 12.63 -3.79
N ASP A 294 4.14 11.66 -4.05
CA ASP A 294 5.28 11.81 -4.95
C ASP A 294 5.06 11.16 -6.31
N VAL A 295 3.98 10.37 -6.49
CA VAL A 295 3.56 9.86 -7.80
C VAL A 295 2.27 10.55 -8.27
N PRO A 296 2.40 11.65 -9.04
CA PRO A 296 1.31 12.26 -9.79
C PRO A 296 0.43 11.26 -10.54
N ALA A 297 -0.87 11.54 -10.58
CA ALA A 297 -1.87 10.68 -11.20
C ALA A 297 -1.58 10.33 -12.66
N TRP A 298 -1.12 11.32 -13.44
CA TRP A 298 -0.81 11.16 -14.86
C TRP A 298 0.38 10.24 -15.15
N MET A 299 1.21 9.93 -14.15
CA MET A 299 2.32 8.97 -14.31
C MET A 299 1.88 7.52 -14.06
N ALA A 300 0.80 7.31 -13.32
CA ALA A 300 0.32 5.98 -13.01
C ALA A 300 -0.48 5.45 -14.20
N HIS A 301 -0.04 4.34 -14.79
CA HIS A 301 -0.70 3.71 -15.92
C HIS A 301 -1.70 2.67 -15.42
N GLY A 302 -2.95 2.70 -15.90
CA GLY A 302 -3.99 1.72 -15.56
C GLY A 302 -4.32 1.57 -14.06
N VAL A 303 -3.85 2.49 -13.20
CA VAL A 303 -4.12 2.48 -11.77
C VAL A 303 -5.41 3.24 -11.48
N GLU A 304 -6.34 2.59 -10.80
CA GLU A 304 -7.60 3.20 -10.42
C GLU A 304 -7.53 3.81 -9.03
N THR A 305 -8.14 4.98 -8.87
CA THR A 305 -8.38 5.52 -7.53
C THR A 305 -9.69 4.95 -7.00
N VAL A 306 -9.63 4.28 -5.87
CA VAL A 306 -10.78 3.60 -5.27
C VAL A 306 -11.16 4.21 -3.94
N ARG A 307 -12.47 4.38 -3.73
CA ARG A 307 -13.03 4.56 -2.39
C ARG A 307 -13.24 3.18 -1.78
N CYS A 308 -12.73 3.00 -0.57
CA CYS A 308 -12.82 1.73 0.15
C CYS A 308 -12.91 1.96 1.66
N SER A 309 -13.20 0.91 2.42
CA SER A 309 -12.96 0.92 3.87
C SER A 309 -11.47 1.12 4.18
N ARG A 310 -11.17 1.77 5.30
CA ARG A 310 -9.82 2.21 5.65
C ARG A 310 -8.97 1.09 6.25
N PRO A 311 -7.63 1.18 6.16
CA PRO A 311 -6.74 0.16 6.72
C PRO A 311 -7.02 -0.24 8.18
N ARG A 312 -7.36 0.75 9.02
CA ARG A 312 -7.69 0.54 10.44
C ARG A 312 -8.93 -0.33 10.68
N GLU A 313 -9.77 -0.51 9.67
CA GLU A 313 -10.99 -1.31 9.72
C GLU A 313 -10.73 -2.79 9.39
N ARG A 314 -9.48 -3.13 9.03
CA ARG A 314 -8.96 -4.49 8.75
C ARG A 314 -9.57 -5.19 7.54
N TRP A 315 -10.77 -4.82 7.11
CA TRP A 315 -11.39 -5.32 5.89
C TRP A 315 -11.32 -4.24 4.81
N CYS A 316 -11.04 -4.65 3.58
CA CYS A 316 -10.95 -3.81 2.39
C CYS A 316 -12.13 -4.10 1.47
N GLU A 317 -13.17 -3.27 1.58
CA GLU A 317 -14.31 -3.26 0.69
C GLU A 317 -14.20 -2.06 -0.25
N VAL A 318 -14.13 -2.32 -1.56
CA VAL A 318 -14.10 -1.27 -2.59
C VAL A 318 -15.53 -0.92 -2.98
N VAL A 319 -15.90 0.35 -2.82
CA VAL A 319 -17.29 0.83 -3.01
C VAL A 319 -17.47 1.68 -4.26
N ALA A 320 -16.39 2.30 -4.74
CA ALA A 320 -16.36 3.02 -6.00
C ALA A 320 -14.94 3.04 -6.56
N ALA A 321 -14.83 3.06 -7.87
CA ALA A 321 -13.56 3.19 -8.59
C ALA A 321 -13.71 4.28 -9.66
N SER A 322 -12.68 5.09 -9.83
CA SER A 322 -12.54 6.00 -10.98
C SER A 322 -11.16 5.78 -11.60
N LYS A 323 -11.12 5.78 -12.93
CA LYS A 323 -9.87 5.76 -13.68
C LYS A 323 -9.26 7.16 -13.60
N ARG A 324 -8.05 7.23 -13.05
CA ARG A 324 -7.33 8.50 -12.79
C ARG A 324 -7.08 9.36 -14.04
N THR A 325 -7.27 8.80 -15.23
CA THR A 325 -7.04 9.46 -16.53
C THR A 325 -8.29 10.09 -17.16
N GLU A 326 -9.49 9.86 -16.64
CA GLU A 326 -10.75 10.29 -17.30
C GLU A 326 -11.53 11.38 -16.57
N ASP A 327 -11.27 11.65 -15.29
CA ASP A 327 -12.11 12.55 -14.49
C ASP A 327 -11.38 13.82 -14.03
N HIS A 328 -11.35 14.84 -14.89
CA HIS A 328 -11.09 16.22 -14.47
C HIS A 328 -12.37 16.97 -14.05
N GLU A 329 -13.57 16.41 -14.21
CA GLU A 329 -14.83 17.18 -14.04
C GLU A 329 -15.95 16.55 -13.18
N SER A 330 -15.82 15.34 -12.62
CA SER A 330 -16.95 14.67 -11.96
C SER A 330 -16.96 14.72 -10.42
N TRP A 331 -16.36 15.75 -9.81
CA TRP A 331 -16.40 15.95 -8.36
C TRP A 331 -16.70 17.40 -7.96
N VAL A 332 -17.95 17.82 -8.17
CA VAL A 332 -18.61 18.89 -7.39
C VAL A 332 -19.77 18.27 -6.63
#